data_AF-A0A0K1ELY9-F1
#
_entry.id   AF-A0A0K1ELY9-F1
#
_cell.length_a   1.000
_cell.length_b   1.000
_cell.length_c   1.000
_cell.angle_alpha   90.00
_cell.angle_beta   90.00
_cell.angle_gamma   90.00
#
_symmetry.space_group_name_H-M   'P 1'
#
loop_
_entity.id
_entity.type
_entity.pdbx_description
1 polymer ?
#
loop_
_entity_poly.entity_id
_entity_poly.type
_entity_poly.pdbx_seq_one_letter_code
_entity_poly.pdbx_strand_id
1 'polypeptide(L)'
;MPCLDLRRTALHRGLALIVRLTLAATLLVIGTGCGALSALGNPSAAWAIKESTPMSVVVRRAEVATTTADAVKRLLGETGVDDKSAWTKKTSMKSADAEALLKQLGASPAYVATPGLQLRVVPAEVWAHVLPTICSEEGDYNSIIEAISSSAGAQYDKLLEQQEKIADLNGQIASNKQAMDGDGITASEKAALDKKNDEIKETISSLEDTFDTDREAFLDKLVAEAKKASPNTKARIGGLLVNLKYAVADAKLANAVALIRYPLALPGMSDDVQAATRRIIADIIEEQTGSRPDLSGFKPDVSLDGFTPKVTLSGIPVEKIGDISVEDLTKKTMSRVVDYVGRVAELPAYINRSQSLLSFEEALIDKALEGLGIKKPSSAENAGDELAKLTVSSGATPPKAGDDADEAAPAAPRGERTPGGLVAFTCETSASSTEVADASDEEATPAKDAKASKDAKPGTAKPAKDAKASKDAKASKDAKPAATKPAPATKPAVATKPAAPAGDTRPASHTTKPAPAEKPAGDQPCELWVTSGDKRVCL
;
A
#
# COMPACT_ATOMS: atom_id res chain seq x y z
N MET A 1 48.31 -16.84 25.26
CA MET A 1 47.10 -17.67 25.06
C MET A 1 46.08 -16.87 24.24
N PRO A 2 45.98 -17.06 22.91
CA PRO A 2 45.06 -16.26 22.08
C PRO A 2 43.71 -16.95 21.75
N CYS A 3 43.54 -18.25 22.03
CA CYS A 3 42.36 -19.01 21.57
C CYS A 3 41.06 -18.77 22.35
N LEU A 4 41.07 -18.00 23.44
CA LEU A 4 39.88 -17.75 24.27
C LEU A 4 39.03 -16.57 23.77
N ASP A 5 39.63 -15.58 23.09
CA ASP A 5 38.90 -14.38 22.63
C ASP A 5 38.02 -14.64 21.40
N LEU A 6 38.50 -15.42 20.42
CA LEU A 6 37.72 -15.76 19.22
C LEU A 6 36.41 -16.47 19.54
N ARG A 7 36.38 -17.30 20.60
CA ARG A 7 35.13 -17.97 21.01
C ARG A 7 34.12 -16.99 21.60
N ARG A 8 34.55 -15.94 22.30
CA ARG A 8 33.66 -14.94 22.89
C ARG A 8 33.00 -14.07 21.83
N THR A 9 33.78 -13.58 20.86
CA THR A 9 33.25 -12.81 19.72
C THR A 9 32.35 -13.64 18.80
N ALA A 10 32.67 -14.90 18.56
CA ALA A 10 31.79 -15.82 17.83
C ALA A 10 30.46 -16.07 18.56
N LEU A 11 30.48 -16.31 19.88
CA LEU A 11 29.26 -16.55 20.66
C LEU A 11 28.35 -15.31 20.71
N HIS A 12 28.91 -14.11 20.88
CA HIS A 12 28.13 -12.87 20.87
C HIS A 12 27.51 -12.58 19.49
N ARG A 13 28.23 -12.83 18.39
CA ARG A 13 27.67 -12.70 17.03
C ARG A 13 26.55 -13.72 16.76
N GLY A 14 26.74 -14.98 17.16
CA GLY A 14 25.72 -16.02 17.03
C GLY A 14 24.46 -15.71 17.86
N LEU A 15 24.63 -15.30 19.11
CA LEU A 15 23.51 -14.94 19.99
C LEU A 15 22.75 -13.71 19.47
N ALA A 16 23.44 -12.68 18.99
CA ALA A 16 22.81 -11.50 18.39
C ALA A 16 22.03 -11.86 17.10
N LEU A 17 22.54 -12.78 16.28
CA LEU A 17 21.86 -13.24 15.07
C LEU A 17 20.60 -14.07 15.40
N ILE A 18 20.68 -14.95 16.40
CA ILE A 18 19.53 -15.72 16.90
C ILE A 18 18.48 -14.77 17.50
N VAL A 19 18.86 -13.83 18.37
CA VAL A 19 17.92 -12.86 18.95
C VAL A 19 17.25 -12.00 17.87
N ARG A 20 17.99 -11.56 16.84
CA ARG A 20 17.42 -10.83 15.70
C ARG A 20 16.46 -11.69 14.86
N LEU A 21 16.78 -12.96 14.60
CA LEU A 21 15.88 -13.90 13.93
C LEU A 21 14.62 -14.18 14.74
N THR A 22 14.75 -14.39 16.06
CA THR A 22 13.60 -14.61 16.95
C THR A 22 12.73 -13.35 17.06
N LEU A 23 13.34 -12.16 17.14
CA LEU A 23 12.63 -10.89 17.15
C LEU A 23 11.90 -10.66 15.82
N ALA A 24 12.54 -10.92 14.68
CA ALA A 24 11.89 -10.86 13.37
C ALA A 24 10.74 -11.87 13.24
N ALA A 25 10.91 -13.10 13.72
CA ALA A 25 9.85 -14.11 13.76
C ALA A 25 8.70 -13.73 14.72
N THR A 26 8.98 -13.04 15.81
CA THR A 26 7.97 -12.59 16.79
C THR A 26 7.25 -11.34 16.29
N LEU A 27 7.95 -10.42 15.62
CA LEU A 27 7.36 -9.28 14.91
C LEU A 27 6.49 -9.73 13.73
N LEU A 28 6.86 -10.83 13.06
CA LEU A 28 5.96 -11.52 12.14
C LEU A 28 4.73 -12.02 12.91
N VAL A 29 4.87 -12.96 13.85
CA VAL A 29 3.72 -13.62 14.50
C VAL A 29 2.76 -12.65 15.23
N ILE A 30 3.25 -11.55 15.81
CA ILE A 30 2.42 -10.58 16.56
C ILE A 30 1.97 -9.41 15.68
N GLY A 31 2.68 -9.09 14.59
CA GLY A 31 2.38 -7.95 13.70
C GLY A 31 1.73 -8.30 12.36
N THR A 32 1.82 -9.55 11.90
CA THR A 32 1.11 -10.01 10.69
C THR A 32 -0.33 -10.30 11.05
N GLY A 33 -1.19 -9.30 10.87
CA GLY A 33 -2.64 -9.52 10.81
C GLY A 33 -3.01 -10.48 9.67
N CYS A 34 -4.28 -10.89 9.63
CA CYS A 34 -4.81 -11.85 8.66
C CYS A 34 -4.48 -11.52 7.18
N GLY A 35 -4.24 -10.25 6.86
CA GLY A 35 -3.80 -9.80 5.54
C GLY A 35 -2.49 -10.45 5.05
N ALA A 36 -1.43 -10.44 5.87
CA ALA A 36 -0.15 -11.02 5.45
C ALA A 36 -0.23 -12.56 5.27
N LEU A 37 -1.07 -13.25 6.06
CA LEU A 37 -1.34 -14.68 5.85
C LEU A 37 -2.15 -14.93 4.57
N SER A 38 -3.13 -14.08 4.23
CA SER A 38 -3.89 -14.20 2.98
C SER A 38 -3.01 -13.95 1.75
N ALA A 39 -2.03 -13.05 1.86
CA ALA A 39 -1.02 -12.81 0.84
C ALA A 39 -0.11 -14.04 0.63
N LEU A 40 0.43 -14.64 1.70
CA LEU A 40 1.22 -15.89 1.62
C LEU A 40 0.41 -17.08 1.08
N GLY A 41 -0.91 -17.09 1.29
CA GLY A 41 -1.82 -18.11 0.77
C GLY A 41 -2.14 -18.00 -0.72
N ASN A 42 -1.66 -16.97 -1.43
CA ASN A 42 -2.00 -16.74 -2.84
C ASN A 42 -1.23 -17.69 -3.79
N PRO A 43 -1.88 -18.68 -4.43
CA PRO A 43 -1.20 -19.62 -5.32
C PRO A 43 -0.63 -18.96 -6.58
N SER A 44 -1.20 -17.82 -7.00
CA SER A 44 -0.69 -17.03 -8.14
C SER A 44 0.66 -16.38 -7.83
N ALA A 45 1.08 -16.29 -6.56
CA ALA A 45 2.39 -15.81 -6.14
C ALA A 45 3.47 -16.90 -6.08
N ALA A 46 3.12 -18.19 -6.27
CA ALA A 46 4.06 -19.31 -6.06
C ALA A 46 5.31 -19.29 -6.96
N TRP A 47 5.26 -18.62 -8.12
CA TRP A 47 6.43 -18.41 -8.98
C TRP A 47 7.51 -17.56 -8.29
N ALA A 48 7.13 -16.68 -7.36
CA ALA A 48 8.06 -15.82 -6.62
C ALA A 48 9.13 -16.64 -5.90
N ILE A 49 8.79 -17.84 -5.39
CA ILE A 49 9.71 -18.75 -4.67
C ILE A 49 10.94 -19.12 -5.52
N LYS A 50 10.84 -19.11 -6.86
CA LYS A 50 11.93 -19.51 -7.77
C LYS A 50 12.71 -18.36 -8.40
N GLU A 51 12.12 -17.17 -8.48
CA GLU A 51 12.75 -15.98 -9.06
C GLU A 51 13.68 -15.27 -8.06
N SER A 52 15.01 -15.43 -8.17
CA SER A 52 15.95 -14.62 -7.37
C SER A 52 15.66 -13.13 -7.56
N THR A 53 15.22 -12.43 -6.51
CA THR A 53 14.78 -11.02 -6.59
C THR A 53 15.64 -10.17 -5.64
N PRO A 54 16.24 -9.06 -6.10
CA PRO A 54 16.98 -8.13 -5.24
C PRO A 54 16.01 -7.33 -4.35
N MET A 55 16.45 -6.91 -3.16
CA MET A 55 15.58 -6.28 -2.16
C MET A 55 14.93 -4.99 -2.68
N SER A 56 15.63 -4.21 -3.48
CA SER A 56 15.12 -3.04 -4.22
C SER A 56 13.84 -3.34 -5.01
N VAL A 57 13.73 -4.50 -5.66
CA VAL A 57 12.53 -4.92 -6.40
C VAL A 57 11.45 -5.50 -5.47
N VAL A 58 11.84 -6.09 -4.33
CA VAL A 58 10.88 -6.49 -3.29
C VAL A 58 10.18 -5.25 -2.70
N VAL A 59 10.94 -4.20 -2.36
CA VAL A 59 10.42 -2.91 -1.90
C VAL A 59 9.53 -2.28 -2.97
N ARG A 60 9.99 -2.20 -4.22
CA ARG A 60 9.19 -1.64 -5.33
C ARG A 60 7.85 -2.34 -5.51
N ARG A 61 7.80 -3.67 -5.42
CA ARG A 61 6.53 -4.44 -5.52
C ARG A 61 5.53 -4.08 -4.40
N ALA A 62 6.01 -3.83 -3.18
CA ALA A 62 5.16 -3.38 -2.07
C ALA A 62 4.71 -1.90 -2.22
N GLU A 63 5.58 -1.03 -2.73
CA GLU A 63 5.23 0.37 -3.03
C GLU A 63 4.18 0.45 -4.14
N VAL A 64 4.35 -0.31 -5.21
CA VAL A 64 3.38 -0.45 -6.31
C VAL A 64 2.02 -0.92 -5.80
N ALA A 65 1.98 -1.90 -4.89
CA ALA A 65 0.73 -2.35 -4.27
C ALA A 65 0.06 -1.24 -3.43
N THR A 66 0.86 -0.49 -2.66
CA THR A 66 0.38 0.61 -1.82
C THR A 66 -0.12 1.79 -2.66
N THR A 67 0.65 2.24 -3.65
CA THR A 67 0.24 3.29 -4.60
C THR A 67 -1.02 2.92 -5.38
N THR A 68 -1.20 1.64 -5.70
CA THR A 68 -2.45 1.17 -6.31
C THR A 68 -3.62 1.27 -5.34
N ALA A 69 -3.45 0.86 -4.07
CA ALA A 69 -4.47 0.97 -3.04
C ALA A 69 -4.85 2.44 -2.77
N ASP A 70 -3.88 3.31 -2.52
CA ASP A 70 -4.12 4.74 -2.26
C ASP A 70 -4.85 5.41 -3.45
N ALA A 71 -4.52 5.01 -4.69
CA ALA A 71 -5.24 5.48 -5.87
C ALA A 71 -6.66 4.88 -5.99
N VAL A 72 -6.89 3.63 -5.60
CA VAL A 72 -8.23 3.01 -5.59
C VAL A 72 -9.11 3.69 -4.54
N LYS A 73 -8.65 3.84 -3.29
CA LYS A 73 -9.32 4.63 -2.24
C LYS A 73 -9.74 6.00 -2.75
N ARG A 74 -8.79 6.77 -3.30
CA ARG A 74 -9.03 8.14 -3.82
C ARG A 74 -10.04 8.15 -4.98
N LEU A 75 -9.98 7.17 -5.88
CA LEU A 75 -10.96 7.05 -6.97
C LEU A 75 -12.36 6.69 -6.44
N LEU A 76 -12.46 5.85 -5.41
CA LEU A 76 -13.73 5.46 -4.80
C LEU A 76 -14.39 6.61 -4.01
N GLY A 77 -13.61 7.36 -3.22
CA GLY A 77 -14.11 8.33 -2.24
C GLY A 77 -13.95 9.81 -2.58
N GLU A 78 -12.96 10.19 -3.40
CA GLU A 78 -12.49 11.59 -3.49
C GLU A 78 -12.42 12.14 -4.92
N THR A 79 -12.66 11.30 -5.94
CA THR A 79 -12.51 11.69 -7.36
C THR A 79 -13.87 11.85 -8.02
N GLY A 80 -14.14 13.07 -8.51
CA GLY A 80 -15.41 13.41 -9.14
C GLY A 80 -15.73 12.55 -10.35
N VAL A 81 -17.03 12.27 -10.55
CA VAL A 81 -17.54 11.51 -11.70
C VAL A 81 -18.89 12.02 -12.20
N ASP A 82 -19.05 12.07 -13.53
CA ASP A 82 -20.29 12.35 -14.26
C ASP A 82 -20.46 11.38 -15.45
N ASP A 83 -21.53 11.56 -16.23
CA ASP A 83 -21.86 10.72 -17.41
C ASP A 83 -20.87 10.84 -18.59
N LYS A 84 -19.98 11.83 -18.56
CA LYS A 84 -19.04 12.18 -19.62
C LYS A 84 -17.57 12.03 -19.21
N SER A 85 -17.29 11.88 -17.91
CA SER A 85 -15.95 11.80 -17.30
C SER A 85 -15.00 10.94 -18.14
N ALA A 86 -14.16 11.63 -18.91
CA ALA A 86 -13.32 10.98 -19.92
C ALA A 86 -12.25 10.08 -19.29
N TRP A 87 -11.91 10.36 -18.02
CA TRP A 87 -10.96 9.61 -17.23
C TRP A 87 -11.39 8.16 -16.96
N THR A 88 -12.69 7.86 -16.91
CA THR A 88 -13.19 6.51 -16.64
C THR A 88 -12.60 5.47 -17.61
N LYS A 89 -12.46 5.87 -18.89
CA LYS A 89 -11.84 5.06 -19.95
C LYS A 89 -10.34 4.80 -19.76
N LYS A 90 -9.63 5.65 -19.00
CA LYS A 90 -8.21 5.41 -18.65
C LYS A 90 -8.04 4.18 -17.74
N THR A 91 -9.09 3.78 -17.01
CA THR A 91 -9.08 2.54 -16.21
C THR A 91 -9.31 1.29 -17.06
N SER A 92 -9.86 1.41 -18.27
CA SER A 92 -10.25 0.32 -19.17
C SER A 92 -9.06 -0.32 -19.93
N MET A 93 -7.96 -0.56 -19.22
CA MET A 93 -6.69 -1.00 -19.77
C MET A 93 -6.81 -2.26 -20.63
N LYS A 94 -6.12 -2.30 -21.77
CA LYS A 94 -6.07 -3.46 -22.66
C LYS A 94 -4.76 -4.22 -22.54
N SER A 95 -4.84 -5.53 -22.80
CA SER A 95 -3.72 -6.46 -22.59
C SER A 95 -2.46 -6.05 -23.36
N ALA A 96 -2.61 -5.56 -24.59
CA ALA A 96 -1.51 -5.11 -25.43
C ALA A 96 -0.84 -3.83 -24.90
N ASP A 97 -1.64 -2.84 -24.51
CA ASP A 97 -1.16 -1.56 -23.97
C ASP A 97 -0.46 -1.78 -22.62
N ALA A 98 -1.04 -2.63 -21.76
CA ALA A 98 -0.44 -3.07 -20.51
C ALA A 98 0.87 -3.83 -20.74
N GLU A 99 0.95 -4.73 -21.72
CA GLU A 99 2.19 -5.45 -22.03
C GLU A 99 3.30 -4.51 -22.54
N ALA A 100 2.94 -3.52 -23.36
CA ALA A 100 3.87 -2.48 -23.82
C ALA A 100 4.39 -1.63 -22.64
N LEU A 101 3.50 -1.16 -21.77
CA LEU A 101 3.86 -0.39 -20.57
C LEU A 101 4.70 -1.23 -19.60
N LEU A 102 4.37 -2.51 -19.37
CA LEU A 102 5.17 -3.41 -18.53
C LEU A 102 6.58 -3.62 -19.08
N LYS A 103 6.77 -3.66 -20.42
CA LYS A 103 8.11 -3.72 -21.04
C LYS A 103 8.89 -2.44 -20.79
N GLN A 104 8.25 -1.27 -20.89
CA GLN A 104 8.87 0.02 -20.55
C GLN A 104 9.26 0.09 -19.07
N LEU A 105 8.37 -0.32 -18.15
CA LEU A 105 8.63 -0.33 -16.71
C LEU A 105 9.69 -1.37 -16.33
N GLY A 106 9.77 -2.49 -17.04
CA GLY A 106 10.82 -3.51 -16.91
C GLY A 106 12.21 -3.06 -17.36
N ALA A 107 12.31 -1.95 -18.09
CA ALA A 107 13.57 -1.29 -18.41
C ALA A 107 14.03 -0.29 -17.32
N SER A 108 13.21 -0.04 -16.29
CA SER A 108 13.55 0.91 -15.23
C SER A 108 14.76 0.43 -14.41
N PRO A 109 15.57 1.36 -13.86
CA PRO A 109 16.79 1.03 -13.11
C PRO A 109 16.60 0.01 -11.98
N ALA A 110 15.41 -0.06 -11.36
CA ALA A 110 15.12 -1.06 -10.32
C ALA A 110 15.15 -2.50 -10.87
N TYR A 111 14.62 -2.73 -12.08
CA TYR A 111 14.53 -4.07 -12.68
C TYR A 111 15.80 -4.50 -13.44
N VAL A 112 16.63 -3.56 -13.87
CA VAL A 112 17.88 -3.84 -14.63
C VAL A 112 19.17 -3.64 -13.80
N ALA A 113 19.06 -3.30 -12.51
CA ALA A 113 20.21 -3.06 -11.62
C ALA A 113 21.16 -4.25 -11.46
N THR A 114 20.67 -5.48 -11.64
CA THR A 114 21.44 -6.73 -11.48
C THR A 114 21.73 -7.36 -12.85
N PRO A 115 22.96 -7.28 -13.37
CA PRO A 115 23.30 -7.83 -14.69
C PRO A 115 23.01 -9.33 -14.80
N GLY A 116 22.39 -9.73 -15.91
CA GLY A 116 22.07 -11.13 -16.21
C GLY A 116 20.84 -11.69 -15.47
N LEU A 117 20.18 -10.90 -14.63
CA LEU A 117 18.99 -11.33 -13.89
C LEU A 117 17.70 -10.86 -14.61
N GLN A 118 16.91 -11.82 -15.10
CA GLN A 118 15.56 -11.55 -15.60
C GLN A 118 14.55 -11.59 -14.45
N LEU A 119 13.80 -10.51 -14.29
CA LEU A 119 12.82 -10.31 -13.21
C LEU A 119 11.44 -10.04 -13.81
N ARG A 120 10.40 -10.72 -13.32
CA ARG A 120 9.03 -10.42 -13.72
C ARG A 120 8.61 -9.04 -13.23
N VAL A 121 8.09 -8.25 -14.15
CA VAL A 121 7.37 -7.02 -13.86
C VAL A 121 5.95 -7.43 -13.50
N VAL A 122 5.49 -7.04 -12.31
CA VAL A 122 4.14 -7.43 -11.83
C VAL A 122 3.08 -6.56 -12.52
N PRO A 123 1.89 -7.10 -12.91
CA PRO A 123 0.82 -6.31 -13.55
C PRO A 123 0.40 -5.06 -12.76
N ALA A 124 0.53 -5.08 -11.43
CA ALA A 124 0.29 -3.94 -10.55
C ALA A 124 1.08 -2.67 -10.92
N GLU A 125 2.24 -2.79 -11.57
CA GLU A 125 3.04 -1.66 -12.06
C GLU A 125 2.26 -0.80 -13.07
N VAL A 126 1.34 -1.40 -13.84
CA VAL A 126 0.44 -0.66 -14.74
C VAL A 126 -0.53 0.20 -13.95
N TRP A 127 -1.14 -0.36 -12.90
CA TRP A 127 -2.14 0.34 -12.09
C TRP A 127 -1.51 1.45 -11.24
N ALA A 128 -0.34 1.20 -10.65
CA ALA A 128 0.45 2.21 -9.94
C ALA A 128 1.00 3.32 -10.86
N HIS A 129 1.10 3.08 -12.17
CA HIS A 129 1.46 4.12 -13.15
C HIS A 129 0.23 4.89 -13.66
N VAL A 130 -0.91 4.23 -13.87
CA VAL A 130 -2.08 4.83 -14.53
C VAL A 130 -3.03 5.50 -13.53
N LEU A 131 -3.43 4.83 -12.45
CA LEU A 131 -4.47 5.33 -11.55
C LEU A 131 -4.09 6.63 -10.82
N PRO A 132 -2.84 6.86 -10.38
CA PRO A 132 -2.45 8.14 -9.78
C PRO A 132 -2.55 9.34 -10.74
N THR A 133 -2.46 9.13 -12.07
CA THR A 133 -2.58 10.21 -13.07
C THR A 133 -4.02 10.66 -13.32
N ILE A 134 -5.00 10.00 -12.69
CA ILE A 134 -6.42 10.32 -12.81
C ILE A 134 -6.78 11.36 -11.76
N CYS A 135 -6.47 12.62 -12.04
CA CYS A 135 -6.92 13.77 -11.25
C CYS A 135 -8.15 14.37 -11.94
N SER A 136 -9.30 14.34 -11.26
CA SER A 136 -10.57 14.83 -11.81
C SER A 136 -11.39 15.55 -10.74
N GLU A 137 -11.66 16.81 -11.02
CA GLU A 137 -12.71 17.62 -10.38
C GLU A 137 -13.99 17.65 -11.25
N GLU A 138 -14.00 16.96 -12.41
CA GLU A 138 -15.20 16.75 -13.23
C GLU A 138 -16.22 15.91 -12.43
N GLY A 139 -17.46 16.36 -12.26
CA GLY A 139 -18.48 15.51 -11.65
C GLY A 139 -19.83 16.18 -11.34
N ASP A 140 -20.91 15.41 -11.54
CA ASP A 140 -22.22 15.63 -10.90
C ASP A 140 -22.22 15.06 -9.46
N TYR A 141 -21.20 14.26 -9.12
CA TYR A 141 -20.98 13.57 -7.85
C TYR A 141 -19.50 13.70 -7.49
N ASN A 142 -19.18 13.86 -6.20
CA ASN A 142 -17.80 14.03 -5.74
C ASN A 142 -17.00 12.71 -5.75
N SER A 143 -17.68 11.56 -5.86
CA SER A 143 -17.03 10.24 -5.83
C SER A 143 -17.84 9.12 -6.49
N ILE A 144 -17.19 7.98 -6.77
CA ILE A 144 -17.87 6.78 -7.30
C ILE A 144 -18.93 6.26 -6.31
N ILE A 145 -18.65 6.33 -5.00
CA ILE A 145 -19.59 5.86 -3.97
C ILE A 145 -20.77 6.82 -3.79
N GLU A 146 -20.54 8.14 -3.87
CA GLU A 146 -21.63 9.11 -3.94
C GLU A 146 -22.49 8.93 -5.20
N ALA A 147 -21.87 8.62 -6.34
CA ALA A 147 -22.57 8.33 -7.59
C ALA A 147 -23.48 7.08 -7.52
N ILE A 148 -23.28 6.19 -6.54
CA ILE A 148 -24.21 5.13 -6.15
C ILE A 148 -25.31 5.70 -5.23
N SER A 149 -24.92 6.36 -4.15
CA SER A 149 -25.81 7.05 -3.20
C SER A 149 -25.02 8.02 -2.34
N SER A 150 -25.46 9.28 -2.26
CA SER A 150 -24.84 10.29 -1.37
C SER A 150 -24.85 9.86 0.11
N SER A 151 -25.84 9.06 0.51
CA SER A 151 -25.90 8.50 1.85
C SER A 151 -24.88 7.38 2.08
N ALA A 152 -24.36 6.74 1.02
CA ALA A 152 -23.25 5.80 1.09
C ALA A 152 -21.92 6.56 1.11
N GLY A 153 -21.75 7.60 0.27
CA GLY A 153 -20.56 8.46 0.25
C GLY A 153 -20.21 8.97 1.66
N ALA A 154 -21.14 9.70 2.30
CA ALA A 154 -20.97 10.24 3.65
C ALA A 154 -20.82 9.20 4.80
N GLN A 155 -20.90 7.90 4.50
CA GLN A 155 -20.52 6.82 5.43
C GLN A 155 -19.17 6.19 5.08
N TYR A 156 -18.82 6.14 3.79
CA TYR A 156 -17.48 5.74 3.35
C TYR A 156 -16.43 6.70 3.91
N ASP A 157 -16.66 8.01 3.82
CA ASP A 157 -15.75 9.04 4.34
C ASP A 157 -15.46 8.82 5.85
N LYS A 158 -16.48 8.49 6.64
CA LYS A 158 -16.36 8.20 8.08
C LYS A 158 -15.57 6.92 8.38
N LEU A 159 -15.69 5.91 7.51
CA LEU A 159 -14.87 4.70 7.62
C LEU A 159 -13.41 5.01 7.29
N LEU A 160 -13.15 5.90 6.33
CA LEU A 160 -11.80 6.37 6.03
C LEU A 160 -11.22 7.18 7.21
N GLU A 161 -11.98 8.11 7.80
CA GLU A 161 -11.59 8.84 9.03
C GLU A 161 -11.24 7.88 10.19
N GLN A 162 -12.04 6.83 10.40
CA GLN A 162 -11.77 5.80 11.40
C GLN A 162 -10.48 5.02 11.08
N GLN A 163 -10.29 4.61 9.82
CA GLN A 163 -9.13 3.85 9.36
C GLN A 163 -7.83 4.68 9.46
N GLU A 164 -7.88 5.96 9.10
CA GLU A 164 -6.78 6.92 9.25
C GLU A 164 -6.42 7.12 10.72
N LYS A 165 -7.42 7.30 11.59
CA LYS A 165 -7.18 7.41 13.04
C LYS A 165 -6.50 6.16 13.62
N ILE A 166 -6.91 4.95 13.19
CA ILE A 166 -6.22 3.69 13.58
C ILE A 166 -4.79 3.67 13.03
N ALA A 167 -4.58 4.13 11.78
CA ALA A 167 -3.27 4.20 11.15
C ALA A 167 -2.31 5.17 11.85
N ASP A 168 -2.81 6.33 12.29
CA ASP A 168 -2.06 7.35 13.04
C ASP A 168 -1.68 6.88 14.45
N LEU A 169 -2.62 6.25 15.16
CA LEU A 169 -2.35 5.67 16.48
C LEU A 169 -1.28 4.56 16.40
N ASN A 170 -1.32 3.72 15.37
CA ASN A 170 -0.25 2.76 15.09
C ASN A 170 1.09 3.45 14.75
N GLY A 171 1.06 4.56 14.01
CA GLY A 171 2.23 5.40 13.75
C GLY A 171 2.84 5.99 15.03
N GLN A 172 2.01 6.42 15.97
CA GLN A 172 2.45 6.88 17.29
C GLN A 172 3.11 5.76 18.11
N ILE A 173 2.59 4.52 18.05
CA ILE A 173 3.25 3.37 18.69
C ILE A 173 4.64 3.12 18.08
N ALA A 174 4.77 3.19 16.75
CA ALA A 174 6.05 3.01 16.07
C ALA A 174 7.06 4.12 16.47
N SER A 175 6.63 5.38 16.46
CA SER A 175 7.44 6.53 16.87
C SER A 175 7.87 6.45 18.34
N ASN A 176 6.95 6.10 19.26
CA ASN A 176 7.28 5.89 20.67
C ASN A 176 8.31 4.75 20.84
N LYS A 177 8.20 3.64 20.09
CA LYS A 177 9.19 2.54 20.13
C LYS A 177 10.56 2.99 19.62
N GLN A 178 10.61 3.74 18.52
CA GLN A 178 11.86 4.30 18.01
C GLN A 178 12.51 5.26 19.04
N ALA A 179 11.72 6.08 19.72
CA ALA A 179 12.20 6.93 20.81
C ALA A 179 12.72 6.11 22.01
N MET A 180 12.08 4.98 22.34
CA MET A 180 12.58 4.04 23.37
C MET A 180 13.93 3.40 23.01
N ASP A 181 14.32 3.36 21.74
CA ASP A 181 15.63 2.86 21.28
C ASP A 181 16.67 3.98 21.07
N GLY A 182 16.30 5.25 21.26
CA GLY A 182 17.19 6.40 21.12
C GLY A 182 18.26 6.51 22.22
N ASP A 183 19.43 7.03 21.85
CA ASP A 183 20.51 7.31 22.79
C ASP A 183 20.09 8.37 23.83
N GLY A 184 20.46 8.15 25.09
CA GLY A 184 20.24 9.10 26.19
C GLY A 184 18.88 9.00 26.90
N ILE A 185 17.91 8.23 26.39
CA ILE A 185 16.60 8.08 27.04
C ILE A 185 16.70 7.23 28.32
N THR A 186 16.11 7.73 29.42
CA THR A 186 16.16 7.09 30.73
C THR A 186 15.17 5.92 30.86
N ALA A 187 15.40 5.04 31.84
CA ALA A 187 14.47 3.95 32.14
C ALA A 187 13.06 4.45 32.52
N SER A 188 12.94 5.65 33.12
CA SER A 188 11.65 6.25 33.45
C SER A 188 10.89 6.73 32.21
N GLU A 189 11.60 7.31 31.23
CA GLU A 189 11.01 7.74 29.96
C GLU A 189 10.62 6.54 29.10
N LYS A 190 11.44 5.47 29.07
CA LYS A 190 11.06 4.20 28.41
C LYS A 190 9.77 3.64 29.01
N ALA A 191 9.64 3.60 30.34
CA ALA A 191 8.42 3.13 31.01
C ALA A 191 7.19 4.02 30.73
N ALA A 192 7.38 5.33 30.59
CA ALA A 192 6.30 6.26 30.23
C ALA A 192 5.82 6.05 28.78
N LEU A 193 6.75 5.84 27.84
CA LEU A 193 6.44 5.54 26.44
C LEU A 193 5.77 4.17 26.29
N ASP A 194 6.17 3.17 27.07
CA ASP A 194 5.55 1.84 27.07
C ASP A 194 4.10 1.90 27.59
N LYS A 195 3.86 2.60 28.71
CA LYS A 195 2.50 2.86 29.21
C LYS A 195 1.62 3.61 28.19
N LYS A 196 2.17 4.63 27.53
CA LYS A 196 1.47 5.36 26.45
C LYS A 196 1.14 4.42 25.29
N ASN A 197 2.03 3.48 24.94
CA ASN A 197 1.76 2.49 23.91
C ASN A 197 0.61 1.55 24.28
N ASP A 198 0.47 1.15 25.54
CA ASP A 198 -0.64 0.32 26.01
C ASP A 198 -1.98 1.07 25.96
N GLU A 199 -2.02 2.32 26.43
CA GLU A 199 -3.21 3.19 26.32
C GLU A 199 -3.65 3.41 24.84
N ILE A 200 -2.67 3.52 23.94
CA ILE A 200 -2.95 3.60 22.49
C ILE A 200 -3.47 2.27 21.94
N LYS A 201 -2.92 1.11 22.35
CA LYS A 201 -3.43 -0.21 21.92
C LYS A 201 -4.87 -0.45 22.36
N GLU A 202 -5.22 -0.08 23.60
CA GLU A 202 -6.60 -0.15 24.09
C GLU A 202 -7.54 0.72 23.24
N THR A 203 -7.10 1.93 22.88
CA THR A 203 -7.85 2.83 21.99
C THR A 203 -8.00 2.25 20.58
N ILE A 204 -6.95 1.64 20.01
CA ILE A 204 -6.99 0.97 18.72
C ILE A 204 -8.00 -0.18 18.74
N SER A 205 -7.94 -1.07 19.75
CA SER A 205 -8.86 -2.21 19.86
C SER A 205 -10.32 -1.77 19.87
N SER A 206 -10.66 -0.71 20.63
CA SER A 206 -12.03 -0.17 20.66
C SER A 206 -12.46 0.49 19.35
N LEU A 207 -11.51 1.06 18.58
CA LEU A 207 -11.78 1.62 17.26
C LEU A 207 -11.95 0.51 16.21
N GLU A 208 -11.15 -0.56 16.28
CA GLU A 208 -11.24 -1.73 15.39
C GLU A 208 -12.58 -2.46 15.56
N ASP A 209 -13.04 -2.71 16.81
CA ASP A 209 -14.36 -3.29 17.09
C ASP A 209 -15.51 -2.45 16.49
N THR A 210 -15.39 -1.13 16.58
CA THR A 210 -16.39 -0.18 16.04
C THR A 210 -16.34 -0.14 14.51
N PHE A 211 -15.14 -0.03 13.95
CA PHE A 211 -14.89 0.02 12.51
C PHE A 211 -15.37 -1.25 11.80
N ASP A 212 -15.12 -2.43 12.36
CA ASP A 212 -15.58 -3.69 11.78
C ASP A 212 -17.12 -3.76 11.74
N THR A 213 -17.78 -3.29 12.80
CA THR A 213 -19.25 -3.20 12.89
C THR A 213 -19.82 -2.18 11.87
N ASP A 214 -19.25 -0.97 11.83
CA ASP A 214 -19.68 0.09 10.91
C ASP A 214 -19.42 -0.30 9.44
N ARG A 215 -18.31 -1.01 9.17
CA ARG A 215 -17.92 -1.53 7.85
C ARG A 215 -18.95 -2.54 7.35
N GLU A 216 -19.33 -3.53 8.15
CA GLU A 216 -20.34 -4.51 7.75
C GLU A 216 -21.69 -3.84 7.45
N ALA A 217 -22.14 -2.94 8.33
CA ALA A 217 -23.37 -2.18 8.13
C ALA A 217 -23.34 -1.29 6.87
N PHE A 218 -22.19 -0.67 6.57
CA PHE A 218 -21.97 0.09 5.35
C PHE A 218 -22.01 -0.79 4.10
N LEU A 219 -21.35 -1.96 4.10
CA LEU A 219 -21.32 -2.85 2.95
C LEU A 219 -22.71 -3.39 2.59
N ASP A 220 -23.52 -3.76 3.58
CA ASP A 220 -24.91 -4.18 3.36
C ASP A 220 -25.79 -3.03 2.82
N LYS A 221 -25.58 -1.81 3.33
CA LYS A 221 -26.24 -0.62 2.80
C LYS A 221 -25.81 -0.32 1.36
N LEU A 222 -24.52 -0.41 1.05
CA LEU A 222 -23.97 -0.18 -0.29
C LEU A 222 -24.61 -1.13 -1.31
N VAL A 223 -24.78 -2.41 -0.97
CA VAL A 223 -25.53 -3.39 -1.77
C VAL A 223 -26.98 -2.93 -1.98
N ALA A 224 -27.66 -2.49 -0.92
CA ALA A 224 -29.06 -2.08 -0.96
C ALA A 224 -29.28 -0.79 -1.79
N GLU A 225 -28.33 0.14 -1.77
CA GLU A 225 -28.34 1.36 -2.57
C GLU A 225 -27.96 1.09 -4.03
N ALA A 226 -26.91 0.29 -4.29
CA ALA A 226 -26.51 -0.11 -5.64
C ALA A 226 -27.59 -0.91 -6.39
N LYS A 227 -28.46 -1.65 -5.66
CA LYS A 227 -29.66 -2.29 -6.22
C LYS A 227 -30.67 -1.28 -6.79
N LYS A 228 -30.72 -0.06 -6.24
CA LYS A 228 -31.60 1.05 -6.66
C LYS A 228 -30.97 1.94 -7.73
N ALA A 229 -29.67 1.81 -8.00
CA ALA A 229 -28.95 2.62 -8.97
C ALA A 229 -29.59 2.57 -10.36
N SER A 230 -29.66 3.71 -11.04
CA SER A 230 -30.28 3.82 -12.36
C SER A 230 -29.51 3.01 -13.43
N PRO A 231 -30.13 2.63 -14.56
CA PRO A 231 -29.41 1.99 -15.66
C PRO A 231 -28.21 2.81 -16.15
N ASN A 232 -28.34 4.15 -16.17
CA ASN A 232 -27.26 5.07 -16.55
C ASN A 232 -26.11 5.02 -15.54
N THR A 233 -26.42 5.10 -14.23
CA THR A 233 -25.44 4.90 -13.15
C THR A 233 -24.69 3.58 -13.30
N LYS A 234 -25.41 2.48 -13.59
CA LYS A 234 -24.83 1.14 -13.78
C LYS A 234 -23.89 1.07 -14.98
N ALA A 235 -24.24 1.69 -16.10
CA ALA A 235 -23.38 1.76 -17.29
C ALA A 235 -22.12 2.59 -17.02
N ARG A 236 -22.27 3.77 -16.38
CA ARG A 236 -21.18 4.69 -16.02
C ARG A 236 -20.12 4.05 -15.11
N ILE A 237 -20.52 3.49 -13.97
CA ILE A 237 -19.56 3.03 -12.95
C ILE A 237 -19.28 1.53 -12.99
N GLY A 238 -20.08 0.73 -13.73
CA GLY A 238 -19.97 -0.72 -13.73
C GLY A 238 -18.63 -1.24 -14.25
N GLY A 239 -18.17 -0.74 -15.40
CA GLY A 239 -16.86 -1.07 -15.96
C GLY A 239 -15.72 -0.56 -15.10
N LEU A 240 -15.85 0.66 -14.59
CA LEU A 240 -14.89 1.29 -13.70
C LEU A 240 -14.65 0.45 -12.43
N LEU A 241 -15.71 -0.01 -11.75
CA LEU A 241 -15.60 -0.90 -10.59
C LEU A 241 -14.95 -2.25 -10.94
N VAL A 242 -15.25 -2.80 -12.12
CA VAL A 242 -14.56 -4.01 -12.63
C VAL A 242 -13.06 -3.77 -12.83
N ASN A 243 -12.67 -2.61 -13.36
CA ASN A 243 -11.27 -2.25 -13.58
C ASN A 243 -10.52 -2.04 -12.26
N LEU A 244 -11.14 -1.34 -11.30
CA LEU A 244 -10.59 -1.19 -9.96
C LEU A 244 -10.47 -2.54 -9.24
N LYS A 245 -11.39 -3.48 -9.45
CA LYS A 245 -11.24 -4.86 -8.93
C LYS A 245 -10.00 -5.56 -9.49
N TYR A 246 -9.71 -5.41 -10.79
CA TYR A 246 -8.48 -5.96 -11.38
C TYR A 246 -7.24 -5.30 -10.78
N ALA A 247 -7.24 -3.97 -10.60
CA ALA A 247 -6.15 -3.25 -9.95
C ALA A 247 -5.88 -3.76 -8.52
N VAL A 248 -6.93 -3.92 -7.71
CA VAL A 248 -6.84 -4.47 -6.35
C VAL A 248 -6.29 -5.90 -6.36
N ALA A 249 -6.77 -6.76 -7.26
CA ALA A 249 -6.30 -8.16 -7.36
C ALA A 249 -4.81 -8.24 -7.72
N ASP A 250 -4.36 -7.43 -8.68
CA ASP A 250 -2.95 -7.36 -9.09
C ASP A 250 -2.05 -6.78 -7.99
N ALA A 251 -2.52 -5.76 -7.25
CA ALA A 251 -1.82 -5.19 -6.11
C ALA A 251 -1.68 -6.19 -4.94
N LYS A 252 -2.74 -6.96 -4.63
CA LYS A 252 -2.67 -8.06 -3.65
C LYS A 252 -1.67 -9.14 -4.08
N LEU A 253 -1.55 -9.44 -5.38
CA LEU A 253 -0.51 -10.31 -5.91
C LEU A 253 0.90 -9.72 -5.72
N ALA A 254 1.09 -8.42 -5.97
CA ALA A 254 2.38 -7.75 -5.75
C ALA A 254 2.82 -7.79 -4.27
N ASN A 255 1.88 -7.55 -3.33
CA ASN A 255 2.11 -7.72 -1.89
C ASN A 255 2.51 -9.16 -1.52
N ALA A 256 1.80 -10.17 -2.03
CA ALA A 256 2.12 -11.58 -1.83
C ALA A 256 3.53 -11.94 -2.32
N VAL A 257 3.87 -11.52 -3.53
CA VAL A 257 5.20 -11.73 -4.14
C VAL A 257 6.28 -11.04 -3.32
N ALA A 258 6.06 -9.80 -2.86
CA ALA A 258 7.00 -9.08 -2.02
C ALA A 258 7.21 -9.78 -0.66
N LEU A 259 6.14 -10.20 0.02
CA LEU A 259 6.23 -10.86 1.32
C LEU A 259 6.92 -12.24 1.24
N ILE A 260 6.66 -13.03 0.19
CA ILE A 260 7.37 -14.29 -0.08
C ILE A 260 8.87 -14.02 -0.30
N ARG A 261 9.23 -12.95 -1.01
CA ARG A 261 10.62 -12.66 -1.38
C ARG A 261 11.44 -11.96 -0.31
N TYR A 262 10.82 -11.17 0.57
CA TYR A 262 11.49 -10.43 1.62
C TYR A 262 12.53 -11.24 2.42
N PRO A 263 12.20 -12.39 3.06
CA PRO A 263 13.19 -13.17 3.82
C PRO A 263 14.30 -13.76 2.93
N LEU A 264 14.03 -13.98 1.64
CA LEU A 264 14.99 -14.54 0.69
C LEU A 264 15.95 -13.48 0.11
N ALA A 265 15.54 -12.20 0.13
CA ALA A 265 16.36 -11.08 -0.34
C ALA A 265 17.24 -10.47 0.77
N LEU A 266 16.85 -10.60 2.05
CA LEU A 266 17.60 -10.07 3.21
C LEU A 266 19.09 -10.42 3.24
N PRO A 267 19.56 -11.64 2.88
CA PRO A 267 20.99 -11.95 2.85
C PRO A 267 21.81 -11.09 1.88
N GLY A 268 21.19 -10.58 0.81
CA GLY A 268 21.81 -9.71 -0.18
C GLY A 268 21.71 -8.21 0.12
N MET A 269 21.19 -7.82 1.30
CA MET A 269 20.84 -6.43 1.62
C MET A 269 22.04 -5.45 1.49
N SER A 270 23.26 -5.86 1.85
CA SER A 270 24.43 -4.97 1.73
C SER A 270 24.75 -4.59 0.28
N ASP A 271 24.67 -5.57 -0.63
CA ASP A 271 24.93 -5.35 -2.06
C ASP A 271 23.78 -4.58 -2.71
N ASP A 272 22.54 -4.85 -2.28
CA ASP A 272 21.36 -4.11 -2.73
C ASP A 272 21.43 -2.64 -2.30
N VAL A 273 21.76 -2.32 -1.04
CA VAL A 273 21.91 -0.92 -0.60
C VAL A 273 22.99 -0.19 -1.39
N GLN A 274 24.10 -0.84 -1.79
CA GLN A 274 25.09 -0.23 -2.69
C GLN A 274 24.50 0.04 -4.09
N ALA A 275 23.70 -0.88 -4.64
CA ALA A 275 23.02 -0.69 -5.92
C ALA A 275 21.93 0.40 -5.84
N ALA A 276 21.12 0.40 -4.78
CA ALA A 276 20.11 1.39 -4.48
C ALA A 276 20.73 2.78 -4.29
N THR A 277 21.89 2.90 -3.62
CA THR A 277 22.62 4.16 -3.47
C THR A 277 23.03 4.74 -4.83
N ARG A 278 23.57 3.90 -5.75
CA ARG A 278 23.85 4.34 -7.13
C ARG A 278 22.60 4.80 -7.86
N ARG A 279 21.49 4.06 -7.73
CA ARG A 279 20.20 4.45 -8.32
C ARG A 279 19.71 5.79 -7.76
N ILE A 280 19.70 5.95 -6.44
CA ILE A 280 19.24 7.15 -5.72
C ILE A 280 20.03 8.40 -6.15
N ILE A 281 21.35 8.30 -6.32
CA ILE A 281 22.17 9.43 -6.80
C ILE A 281 21.76 9.82 -8.23
N ALA A 282 21.58 8.84 -9.12
CA ALA A 282 21.11 9.11 -10.48
C ALA A 282 19.66 9.63 -10.51
N ASP A 283 18.80 9.17 -9.60
CA ASP A 283 17.42 9.64 -9.43
C ASP A 283 17.40 11.12 -9.01
N ILE A 284 18.17 11.50 -7.99
CA ILE A 284 18.30 12.89 -7.51
C ILE A 284 18.84 13.80 -8.62
N ILE A 285 19.89 13.38 -9.34
CA ILE A 285 20.46 14.19 -10.43
C ILE A 285 19.46 14.34 -11.58
N GLU A 286 18.76 13.27 -11.96
CA GLU A 286 17.74 13.30 -13.02
C GLU A 286 16.55 14.19 -12.64
N GLU A 287 16.09 14.16 -11.37
CA GLU A 287 15.00 14.99 -10.87
C GLU A 287 15.33 16.49 -10.88
N GLN A 288 16.60 16.86 -10.68
CA GLN A 288 17.03 18.28 -10.65
C GLN A 288 17.46 18.78 -12.04
N THR A 289 18.05 17.93 -12.89
CA THR A 289 18.62 18.33 -14.20
C THR A 289 17.78 17.91 -15.41
N GLY A 290 16.77 17.06 -15.20
CA GLY A 290 16.01 16.41 -16.27
C GLY A 290 16.77 15.36 -17.07
N SER A 291 18.03 15.05 -16.71
CA SER A 291 18.91 14.13 -17.44
C SER A 291 19.53 13.10 -16.51
N ARG A 292 19.38 11.80 -16.83
CA ARG A 292 19.94 10.72 -16.00
C ARG A 292 21.45 10.58 -16.23
N PRO A 293 22.31 10.65 -15.21
CA PRO A 293 23.74 10.42 -15.38
C PRO A 293 24.06 8.93 -15.53
N ASP A 294 25.06 8.62 -16.34
CA ASP A 294 25.70 7.29 -16.33
C ASP A 294 26.63 7.19 -15.11
N LEU A 295 26.29 6.26 -14.21
CA LEU A 295 27.04 5.96 -12.98
C LEU A 295 27.64 4.54 -13.00
N SER A 296 27.76 3.90 -14.18
CA SER A 296 28.29 2.53 -14.32
C SER A 296 29.71 2.34 -13.76
N GLY A 297 30.57 3.37 -13.85
CA GLY A 297 31.90 3.38 -13.26
C GLY A 297 31.96 3.82 -11.79
N PHE A 298 30.88 4.40 -11.25
CA PHE A 298 30.85 4.96 -9.90
C PHE A 298 30.56 3.87 -8.85
N LYS A 299 31.31 3.86 -7.75
CA LYS A 299 31.16 2.91 -6.64
C LYS A 299 31.08 3.68 -5.33
N PRO A 300 29.88 3.95 -4.79
CA PRO A 300 29.75 4.55 -3.47
C PRO A 300 30.26 3.55 -2.43
N ASP A 301 31.03 4.01 -1.45
CA ASP A 301 31.35 3.19 -0.30
C ASP A 301 30.16 3.23 0.66
N VAL A 302 29.54 2.08 0.88
CA VAL A 302 28.38 1.96 1.76
C VAL A 302 28.58 0.79 2.71
N SER A 303 28.48 1.09 3.99
CA SER A 303 28.46 0.10 5.07
C SER A 303 27.17 0.22 5.88
N LEU A 304 26.74 -0.89 6.48
CA LEU A 304 25.56 -0.96 7.34
C LEU A 304 25.97 -1.31 8.77
N ASP A 305 25.56 -0.48 9.72
CA ASP A 305 25.66 -0.76 11.15
C ASP A 305 24.26 -1.14 11.66
N GLY A 306 23.91 -2.43 11.52
CA GLY A 306 22.51 -2.86 11.62
C GLY A 306 21.68 -2.33 10.44
N PHE A 307 20.69 -1.48 10.74
CA PHE A 307 19.89 -0.76 9.73
C PHE A 307 20.32 0.71 9.57
N THR A 308 21.44 1.12 10.16
CA THR A 308 21.98 2.48 10.00
C THR A 308 23.00 2.48 8.86
N PRO A 309 22.70 3.08 7.69
CA PRO A 309 23.67 3.20 6.61
C PRO A 309 24.74 4.23 6.94
N LYS A 310 25.94 4.04 6.39
CA LYS A 310 27.03 5.02 6.32
C LYS A 310 27.47 5.09 4.86
N VAL A 311 27.27 6.22 4.21
CA VAL A 311 27.50 6.44 2.77
C VAL A 311 28.62 7.44 2.56
N THR A 312 29.62 7.10 1.75
CA THR A 312 30.68 8.02 1.30
C THR A 312 30.65 8.15 -0.22
N LEU A 313 30.50 9.39 -0.70
CA LEU A 313 30.38 9.70 -2.13
C LEU A 313 31.74 10.15 -2.72
N SER A 314 32.62 9.20 -2.97
CA SER A 314 33.96 9.46 -3.54
C SER A 314 33.96 9.27 -5.06
N GLY A 315 34.34 10.30 -5.82
CA GLY A 315 34.60 10.19 -7.26
C GLY A 315 33.38 10.30 -8.17
N ILE A 316 32.33 11.04 -7.77
CA ILE A 316 31.30 11.49 -8.71
C ILE A 316 31.92 12.57 -9.63
N PRO A 317 31.89 12.43 -10.96
CA PRO A 317 32.41 13.47 -11.86
C PRO A 317 31.57 14.75 -11.73
N VAL A 318 32.21 15.90 -11.50
CA VAL A 318 31.52 17.18 -11.24
C VAL A 318 30.64 17.58 -12.44
N GLU A 319 31.07 17.23 -13.64
CA GLU A 319 30.38 17.47 -14.92
C GLU A 319 29.06 16.69 -15.04
N LYS A 320 28.82 15.70 -14.16
CA LYS A 320 27.60 14.88 -14.11
C LYS A 320 26.61 15.34 -13.05
N ILE A 321 26.99 16.27 -12.17
CA ILE A 321 26.17 16.71 -11.03
C ILE A 321 25.27 17.89 -11.42
N GLY A 322 25.66 18.69 -12.41
CA GLY A 322 24.98 19.93 -12.78
C GLY A 322 25.16 21.00 -11.71
N ASP A 323 24.14 21.82 -11.48
CA ASP A 323 24.18 22.93 -10.51
C ASP A 323 23.97 22.49 -9.04
N ILE A 324 23.84 21.18 -8.78
CA ILE A 324 23.65 20.64 -7.42
C ILE A 324 24.99 20.71 -6.67
N SER A 325 25.00 21.22 -5.43
CA SER A 325 26.22 21.13 -4.62
C SER A 325 26.52 19.68 -4.20
N VAL A 326 27.79 19.33 -4.06
CA VAL A 326 28.19 17.99 -3.57
C VAL A 326 27.67 17.73 -2.16
N GLU A 327 27.54 18.77 -1.34
CA GLU A 327 26.96 18.70 0.01
C GLU A 327 25.47 18.37 -0.03
N ASP A 328 24.68 19.07 -0.85
CA ASP A 328 23.24 18.81 -1.02
C ASP A 328 22.98 17.44 -1.62
N LEU A 329 23.77 17.03 -2.62
CA LEU A 329 23.69 15.69 -3.21
C LEU A 329 23.98 14.62 -2.15
N THR A 330 25.01 14.83 -1.32
CA THR A 330 25.37 13.90 -0.23
C THR A 330 24.26 13.82 0.83
N LYS A 331 23.71 14.97 1.25
CA LYS A 331 22.62 15.05 2.23
C LYS A 331 21.34 14.39 1.72
N LYS A 332 20.91 14.70 0.50
CA LYS A 332 19.72 14.07 -0.14
C LYS A 332 19.92 12.57 -0.34
N THR A 333 21.12 12.14 -0.78
CA THR A 333 21.45 10.72 -0.93
C THR A 333 21.40 9.99 0.40
N MET A 334 22.01 10.54 1.44
CA MET A 334 22.00 9.94 2.78
C MET A 334 20.58 9.80 3.32
N SER A 335 19.74 10.83 3.19
CA SER A 335 18.32 10.77 3.56
C SER A 335 17.61 9.63 2.84
N ARG A 336 17.61 9.62 1.50
CA ARG A 336 16.90 8.60 0.71
C ARG A 336 17.44 7.18 0.91
N VAL A 337 18.72 7.02 1.25
CA VAL A 337 19.29 5.71 1.63
C VAL A 337 18.84 5.28 3.03
N VAL A 338 18.74 6.20 4.00
CA VAL A 338 18.11 5.93 5.30
C VAL A 338 16.64 5.54 5.10
N ASP A 339 15.89 6.29 4.30
CA ASP A 339 14.48 6.02 4.00
C ASP A 339 14.29 4.66 3.32
N TYR A 340 15.21 4.27 2.42
CA TYR A 340 15.23 2.94 1.81
C TYR A 340 15.50 1.81 2.82
N VAL A 341 16.52 1.96 3.67
CA VAL A 341 16.85 0.94 4.67
C VAL A 341 15.74 0.83 5.73
N GLY A 342 15.11 1.94 6.10
CA GLY A 342 13.91 1.99 6.94
C GLY A 342 12.73 1.27 6.30
N ARG A 343 12.42 1.57 5.02
CA ARG A 343 11.35 0.90 4.25
C ARG A 343 11.57 -0.61 4.16
N VAL A 344 12.83 -1.08 4.06
CA VAL A 344 13.14 -2.52 4.12
C VAL A 344 12.85 -3.10 5.51
N ALA A 345 13.28 -2.45 6.59
CA ALA A 345 13.03 -2.92 7.95
C ALA A 345 11.52 -2.99 8.29
N GLU A 346 10.75 -2.00 7.82
CA GLU A 346 9.30 -1.88 8.02
C GLU A 346 8.47 -2.69 7.02
N LEU A 347 9.09 -3.34 6.03
CA LEU A 347 8.39 -3.89 4.86
C LEU A 347 7.20 -4.83 5.21
N PRO A 348 7.27 -5.73 6.20
CA PRO A 348 6.13 -6.55 6.59
C PRO A 348 4.94 -5.74 7.13
N ALA A 349 5.20 -4.67 7.88
CA ALA A 349 4.16 -3.78 8.41
C ALA A 349 3.56 -2.91 7.30
N TYR A 350 4.40 -2.42 6.39
CA TYR A 350 3.98 -1.67 5.19
C TYR A 350 3.07 -2.51 4.28
N ILE A 351 3.48 -3.75 3.97
CA ILE A 351 2.66 -4.72 3.24
C ILE A 351 1.36 -5.02 3.98
N ASN A 352 1.39 -5.20 5.32
CA ASN A 352 0.17 -5.49 6.08
C ASN A 352 -0.83 -4.31 6.03
N ARG A 353 -0.35 -3.05 6.08
CA ARG A 353 -1.20 -1.86 5.93
C ARG A 353 -1.89 -1.83 4.57
N SER A 354 -1.13 -1.92 3.47
CA SER A 354 -1.72 -1.89 2.12
C SER A 354 -2.59 -3.12 1.83
N GLN A 355 -2.22 -4.30 2.34
CA GLN A 355 -3.03 -5.51 2.22
C GLN A 355 -4.37 -5.41 2.95
N SER A 356 -4.42 -4.70 4.09
CA SER A 356 -5.68 -4.42 4.81
C SER A 356 -6.60 -3.52 3.98
N LEU A 357 -6.07 -2.41 3.45
CA LEU A 357 -6.80 -1.48 2.58
C LEU A 357 -7.34 -2.19 1.33
N LEU A 358 -6.47 -2.91 0.59
CA LEU A 358 -6.84 -3.69 -0.59
C LEU A 358 -7.92 -4.75 -0.32
N SER A 359 -7.95 -5.32 0.89
CA SER A 359 -8.97 -6.31 1.27
C SER A 359 -10.33 -5.66 1.57
N PHE A 360 -10.34 -4.44 2.12
CA PHE A 360 -11.55 -3.64 2.28
C PHE A 360 -12.08 -3.15 0.92
N GLU A 361 -11.20 -2.66 0.05
CA GLU A 361 -11.55 -2.21 -1.31
C GLU A 361 -12.14 -3.34 -2.15
N GLU A 362 -11.55 -4.55 -2.11
CA GLU A 362 -12.10 -5.74 -2.77
C GLU A 362 -13.53 -6.05 -2.28
N ALA A 363 -13.75 -6.06 -0.97
CA ALA A 363 -15.06 -6.33 -0.37
C ALA A 363 -16.09 -5.25 -0.75
N LEU A 364 -15.69 -3.98 -0.74
CA LEU A 364 -16.51 -2.82 -1.12
C LEU A 364 -16.89 -2.86 -2.60
N ILE A 365 -15.93 -3.10 -3.49
CA ILE A 365 -16.14 -3.20 -4.93
C ILE A 365 -17.03 -4.42 -5.25
N ASP A 366 -16.81 -5.57 -4.60
CA ASP A 366 -17.65 -6.75 -4.80
C ASP A 366 -19.09 -6.54 -4.34
N LYS A 367 -19.28 -5.84 -3.23
CA LYS A 367 -20.60 -5.48 -2.70
C LYS A 367 -21.32 -4.45 -3.58
N ALA A 368 -20.60 -3.48 -4.13
CA ALA A 368 -21.13 -2.58 -5.14
C ALA A 368 -21.54 -3.35 -6.42
N LEU A 369 -20.66 -4.18 -6.99
CA LEU A 369 -20.95 -4.98 -8.19
C LEU A 369 -22.11 -5.98 -7.98
N GLU A 370 -22.19 -6.62 -6.81
CA GLU A 370 -23.32 -7.47 -6.39
C GLU A 370 -24.64 -6.68 -6.45
N GLY A 371 -24.65 -5.47 -5.88
CA GLY A 371 -25.81 -4.61 -5.85
C GLY A 371 -26.22 -4.09 -7.23
N LEU A 372 -25.27 -3.66 -8.05
CA LEU A 372 -25.52 -3.25 -9.44
C LEU A 372 -26.05 -4.42 -10.30
N GLY A 373 -25.75 -5.67 -9.91
CA GLY A 373 -26.16 -6.89 -10.60
C GLY A 373 -25.12 -7.44 -11.58
N ILE A 374 -23.88 -6.93 -11.53
CA ILE A 374 -22.79 -7.25 -12.44
C ILE A 374 -22.09 -8.52 -11.95
N LYS A 375 -22.57 -9.69 -12.39
CA LYS A 375 -22.05 -11.00 -11.96
C LYS A 375 -20.82 -11.47 -12.74
N LYS A 376 -20.51 -10.86 -13.88
CA LYS A 376 -19.36 -11.20 -14.73
C LYS A 376 -18.66 -9.90 -15.16
N PRO A 377 -17.32 -9.79 -15.04
CA PRO A 377 -16.59 -8.64 -15.55
C PRO A 377 -16.94 -8.27 -17.00
N SER A 378 -17.03 -9.27 -17.88
CA SER A 378 -17.40 -9.10 -19.30
C SER A 378 -18.85 -8.69 -19.57
N SER A 379 -19.68 -8.51 -18.53
CA SER A 379 -21.03 -7.94 -18.66
C SER A 379 -21.09 -6.45 -18.33
N ALA A 380 -19.99 -5.87 -17.85
CA ALA A 380 -19.87 -4.43 -17.63
C ALA A 380 -19.40 -3.71 -18.91
N GLU A 381 -20.09 -2.63 -19.27
CA GLU A 381 -19.65 -1.73 -20.33
C GLU A 381 -18.33 -1.06 -19.93
N ASN A 382 -17.41 -0.85 -20.89
CA ASN A 382 -16.08 -0.25 -20.66
C ASN A 382 -15.16 -1.02 -19.69
N ALA A 383 -15.39 -2.33 -19.50
CA ALA A 383 -14.41 -3.19 -18.84
C ALA A 383 -13.09 -3.31 -19.66
N GLY A 384 -11.98 -3.14 -18.96
CA GLY A 384 -10.63 -3.50 -19.41
C GLY A 384 -10.42 -5.01 -19.40
N ASP A 385 -9.20 -5.42 -19.70
CA ASP A 385 -8.79 -6.81 -19.69
C ASP A 385 -8.18 -7.20 -18.33
N GLU A 386 -8.29 -8.48 -17.96
CA GLU A 386 -7.68 -9.02 -16.73
C GLU A 386 -6.16 -9.21 -16.90
N LEU A 387 -5.37 -8.28 -16.37
CA LEU A 387 -3.91 -8.21 -16.59
C LEU A 387 -3.11 -9.32 -15.88
N ALA A 388 -3.68 -9.99 -14.87
CA ALA A 388 -3.04 -11.07 -14.09
C ALA A 388 -2.45 -12.23 -14.91
N LYS A 389 -2.81 -12.37 -16.19
CA LYS A 389 -2.29 -13.39 -17.11
C LYS A 389 -1.03 -12.93 -17.88
N LEU A 390 -0.73 -11.64 -17.90
CA LEU A 390 0.46 -11.10 -18.56
C LEU A 390 1.72 -11.57 -17.83
N THR A 391 2.69 -12.05 -18.60
CA THR A 391 4.01 -12.45 -18.10
C THR A 391 5.05 -11.64 -18.86
N VAL A 392 5.45 -10.51 -18.29
CA VAL A 392 6.54 -9.68 -18.80
C VAL A 392 7.73 -9.82 -17.85
N SER A 393 8.91 -10.06 -18.42
CA SER A 393 10.19 -10.05 -17.70
C SER A 393 11.00 -8.83 -18.11
N SER A 394 11.87 -8.36 -17.21
CA SER A 394 12.85 -7.32 -17.51
C SER A 394 13.71 -7.76 -18.69
N GLY A 395 13.74 -6.92 -19.72
CA GLY A 395 14.57 -7.12 -20.89
C GLY A 395 16.00 -6.68 -20.63
N ALA A 396 16.91 -7.05 -21.54
CA ALA A 396 18.07 -6.20 -21.77
C ALA A 396 17.57 -4.78 -22.09
N THR A 397 18.32 -3.76 -21.66
CA THR A 397 18.02 -2.34 -21.88
C THR A 397 17.47 -2.13 -23.29
N PRO A 398 16.32 -1.44 -23.47
CA PRO A 398 15.73 -1.24 -24.79
C PRO A 398 16.83 -0.72 -25.73
N PRO A 399 16.91 -1.25 -26.97
CA PRO A 399 17.94 -0.81 -27.91
C PRO A 399 17.91 0.71 -27.96
N LYS A 400 19.09 1.35 -27.83
CA LYS A 400 19.20 2.80 -27.96
C LYS A 400 18.37 3.21 -29.17
N ALA A 401 17.44 4.14 -28.97
CA ALA A 401 16.60 4.64 -30.04
C ALA A 401 17.50 4.96 -31.24
N GLY A 402 17.29 4.24 -32.34
CA GLY A 402 18.00 4.54 -33.58
C GLY A 402 17.60 5.93 -34.04
N ASP A 403 18.46 6.57 -34.81
CA ASP A 403 18.28 7.97 -35.25
C ASP A 403 16.99 8.20 -36.10
N ASP A 404 16.27 7.13 -36.46
CA ASP A 404 15.02 7.11 -37.24
C ASP A 404 13.72 6.92 -36.40
N ALA A 405 13.79 6.93 -35.06
CA ALA A 405 12.61 6.73 -34.19
C ALA A 405 11.82 8.03 -33.95
N ASP A 406 11.06 8.48 -34.96
CA ASP A 406 10.23 9.70 -34.92
C ASP A 406 9.04 9.65 -33.92
N GLU A 407 8.68 8.47 -33.40
CA GLU A 407 7.81 8.38 -32.21
C GLU A 407 8.63 8.69 -30.95
N ALA A 408 8.62 9.97 -30.56
CA ALA A 408 9.20 10.44 -29.32
C ALA A 408 8.67 9.61 -28.14
N ALA A 409 9.55 8.77 -27.57
CA ALA A 409 9.22 7.97 -26.39
C ALA A 409 8.61 8.88 -25.31
N PRO A 410 7.47 8.51 -24.71
CA PRO A 410 6.77 9.38 -23.78
C PRO A 410 7.72 9.83 -22.69
N ALA A 411 7.89 11.15 -22.56
CA ALA A 411 8.87 11.74 -21.66
C ALA A 411 8.71 11.14 -20.26
N ALA A 412 9.79 10.61 -19.71
CA ALA A 412 9.76 9.93 -18.42
C ALA A 412 9.09 10.86 -17.38
N PRO A 413 8.08 10.39 -16.63
CA PRO A 413 7.34 11.23 -15.71
C PRO A 413 8.30 11.86 -14.70
N ARG A 414 8.28 13.19 -14.63
CA ARG A 414 9.07 13.97 -13.68
C ARG A 414 8.36 13.97 -12.34
N GLY A 415 9.09 13.70 -11.28
CA GLY A 415 8.60 13.68 -9.91
C GLY A 415 9.63 13.07 -8.98
N GLU A 416 9.50 13.34 -7.68
CA GLU A 416 10.35 12.70 -6.67
C GLU A 416 10.13 11.19 -6.67
N ARG A 417 11.22 10.41 -6.58
CA ARG A 417 11.15 8.96 -6.54
C ARG A 417 11.08 8.40 -5.12
N THR A 418 10.20 7.43 -4.94
CA THR A 418 10.05 6.63 -3.73
C THR A 418 11.32 5.82 -3.42
N PRO A 419 11.47 5.27 -2.20
CA PRO A 419 12.56 4.39 -1.87
C PRO A 419 12.77 3.20 -2.82
N GLY A 420 11.72 2.59 -3.40
CA GLY A 420 11.80 1.56 -4.45
C GLY A 420 11.96 2.08 -5.89
N GLY A 421 11.99 3.40 -6.09
CA GLY A 421 12.21 4.03 -7.40
C GLY A 421 10.95 4.13 -8.28
N LEU A 422 9.76 4.08 -7.69
CA LEU A 422 8.52 4.51 -8.33
C LEU A 422 8.51 6.05 -8.36
N VAL A 423 7.95 6.66 -9.41
CA VAL A 423 7.76 8.13 -9.43
C VAL A 423 6.51 8.44 -8.63
N ALA A 424 6.64 9.30 -7.61
CA ALA A 424 5.48 9.77 -6.85
C ALA A 424 4.64 10.71 -7.73
N PHE A 425 3.35 10.40 -7.82
CA PHE A 425 2.35 11.24 -8.46
C PHE A 425 1.42 11.79 -7.38
N THR A 426 1.37 13.11 -7.26
CA THR A 426 0.37 13.81 -6.47
C THR A 426 -0.59 14.49 -7.43
N CYS A 427 -1.89 14.27 -7.27
CA CYS A 427 -2.85 15.24 -7.78
C CYS A 427 -2.62 16.53 -6.99
N GLU A 428 -2.26 17.62 -7.68
CA GLU A 428 -2.32 18.95 -7.11
C GLU A 428 -3.80 19.26 -6.85
N THR A 429 -4.29 18.91 -5.65
CA THR A 429 -5.58 19.39 -5.18
C THR A 429 -5.50 20.90 -5.16
N SER A 430 -6.43 21.57 -5.86
CA SER A 430 -6.44 23.03 -5.93
C SER A 430 -6.88 23.63 -4.59
N ALA A 431 -5.97 23.61 -3.62
CA ALA A 431 -6.16 24.19 -2.31
C ALA A 431 -6.36 25.69 -2.49
N SER A 432 -7.62 26.12 -2.50
CA SER A 432 -8.02 27.53 -2.52
C SER A 432 -7.27 28.25 -1.42
N SER A 433 -6.28 29.06 -1.82
CA SER A 433 -5.36 29.75 -0.94
C SER A 433 -6.09 30.83 -0.14
N THR A 434 -6.79 30.40 0.91
CA THR A 434 -7.28 31.28 1.95
C THR A 434 -6.07 31.61 2.81
N GLU A 435 -5.39 32.69 2.42
CA GLU A 435 -4.25 33.27 3.10
C GLU A 435 -4.67 33.69 4.51
N VAL A 436 -4.55 32.79 5.48
CA VAL A 436 -4.72 33.10 6.89
C VAL A 436 -3.49 33.91 7.29
N ALA A 437 -3.64 35.23 7.27
CA ALA A 437 -2.58 36.16 7.65
C ALA A 437 -2.13 35.85 9.09
N ASP A 438 -0.87 35.46 9.22
CA ASP A 438 -0.21 35.19 10.49
C ASP A 438 0.04 36.52 11.21
N ALA A 439 -0.84 36.86 12.15
CA ALA A 439 -0.76 38.08 12.94
C ALA A 439 0.04 37.79 14.22
N SER A 440 1.34 38.08 14.17
CA SER A 440 2.19 38.09 15.37
C SER A 440 1.74 39.19 16.32
N ASP A 441 1.36 38.82 17.55
CA ASP A 441 1.12 39.77 18.65
C ASP A 441 2.45 40.40 19.09
N GLU A 442 2.60 41.71 18.86
CA GLU A 442 3.66 42.53 19.47
C GLU A 442 3.06 43.69 20.30
N GLU A 443 3.85 44.18 21.26
CA GLU A 443 3.41 44.78 22.51
C GLU A 443 2.79 46.19 22.37
N ALA A 444 1.62 46.41 22.97
CA ALA A 444 0.89 47.68 22.85
C ALA A 444 1.28 48.74 23.90
N THR A 445 1.61 49.96 23.44
CA THR A 445 1.66 51.17 24.27
C THR A 445 0.70 52.26 23.74
N PRO A 446 -0.02 53.03 24.59
CA PRO A 446 -1.09 53.92 24.13
C PRO A 446 -0.76 55.42 24.16
N ALA A 447 -0.97 56.15 23.06
CA ALA A 447 -1.15 57.62 23.09
C ALA A 447 -1.87 58.23 21.86
N LYS A 448 -3.14 58.62 22.07
CA LYS A 448 -3.82 59.88 21.68
C LYS A 448 -3.86 60.44 20.23
N ASP A 449 -5.11 60.72 19.84
CA ASP A 449 -5.63 61.96 19.19
C ASP A 449 -5.10 62.40 17.81
N ALA A 450 -5.92 62.25 16.75
CA ALA A 450 -6.70 63.39 16.19
C ALA A 450 -7.37 63.16 14.80
N LYS A 451 -8.70 63.36 14.74
CA LYS A 451 -9.42 64.26 13.80
C LYS A 451 -9.56 63.94 12.28
N ALA A 452 -10.68 63.26 11.97
CA ALA A 452 -11.75 63.66 11.02
C ALA A 452 -11.50 64.02 9.52
N SER A 453 -12.13 63.24 8.62
CA SER A 453 -12.92 63.69 7.45
C SER A 453 -13.79 62.50 6.94
N LYS A 454 -15.12 62.46 7.02
CA LYS A 454 -16.22 63.14 6.29
C LYS A 454 -16.55 62.61 4.88
N ASP A 455 -17.81 62.16 4.77
CA ASP A 455 -18.75 62.16 3.62
C ASP A 455 -18.46 61.40 2.30
N ALA A 456 -19.15 60.27 2.12
CA ALA A 456 -19.99 59.99 0.93
C ALA A 456 -21.05 58.88 1.22
N LYS A 457 -22.24 58.99 0.63
CA LYS A 457 -23.42 58.10 0.82
C LYS A 457 -24.00 57.71 -0.57
N PRO A 458 -25.09 56.91 -0.69
CA PRO A 458 -25.04 55.48 -0.99
C PRO A 458 -25.64 55.09 -2.37
N GLY A 459 -25.30 53.89 -2.87
CA GLY A 459 -26.02 53.22 -3.96
C GLY A 459 -27.05 52.21 -3.43
N THR A 460 -28.32 52.36 -3.79
CA THR A 460 -29.43 51.51 -3.32
C THR A 460 -29.78 50.37 -4.27
N ALA A 461 -29.87 49.13 -3.76
CA ALA A 461 -30.65 48.06 -4.39
C ALA A 461 -31.38 47.20 -3.33
N LYS A 462 -32.69 47.06 -3.52
CA LYS A 462 -33.72 46.58 -2.60
C LYS A 462 -33.85 45.04 -2.59
N PRO A 463 -33.87 44.35 -1.42
CA PRO A 463 -34.38 42.99 -1.30
C PRO A 463 -35.90 42.96 -1.08
N ALA A 464 -36.56 41.87 -1.48
CA ALA A 464 -38.00 41.68 -1.32
C ALA A 464 -38.37 40.88 -0.06
N LYS A 465 -39.22 41.50 0.77
CA LYS A 465 -40.17 40.90 1.72
C LYS A 465 -41.27 40.11 1.00
N ASP A 466 -42.11 39.28 1.61
CA ASP A 466 -42.19 38.56 2.91
C ASP A 466 -42.71 37.13 2.52
N ALA A 467 -42.88 36.08 3.32
CA ALA A 467 -43.13 35.86 4.76
C ALA A 467 -42.60 34.43 5.13
N LYS A 468 -43.00 33.67 6.17
CA LYS A 468 -44.02 33.78 7.22
C LYS A 468 -43.55 32.98 8.45
N ALA A 469 -43.54 33.61 9.63
CA ALA A 469 -43.23 32.91 10.88
C ALA A 469 -44.44 32.09 11.39
N SER A 470 -44.15 30.96 12.04
CA SER A 470 -45.02 30.34 13.04
C SER A 470 -44.20 30.09 14.31
N LYS A 471 -44.87 30.03 15.46
CA LYS A 471 -44.29 30.27 16.78
C LYS A 471 -44.69 29.15 17.76
N ASP A 472 -43.95 29.09 18.87
CA ASP A 472 -44.32 28.49 20.16
C ASP A 472 -44.46 26.95 20.29
N ALA A 473 -43.44 26.33 20.91
CA ALA A 473 -43.55 25.27 21.94
C ALA A 473 -42.19 25.18 22.68
N LYS A 474 -42.00 25.82 23.83
CA LYS A 474 -42.40 25.40 25.19
C LYS A 474 -41.62 24.18 25.69
N ALA A 475 -40.78 24.41 26.71
CA ALA A 475 -39.97 23.39 27.36
C ALA A 475 -40.80 22.35 28.15
N SER A 476 -40.30 21.11 28.21
CA SER A 476 -40.68 20.11 29.22
C SER A 476 -39.44 19.41 29.77
N LYS A 477 -39.45 19.23 31.09
CA LYS A 477 -38.42 18.59 31.92
C LYS A 477 -38.44 17.06 31.84
N ASP A 478 -37.34 16.47 32.33
CA ASP A 478 -37.24 15.19 33.05
C ASP A 478 -37.83 13.92 32.41
N ALA A 479 -36.96 13.09 31.81
CA ALA A 479 -37.20 11.65 31.64
C ALA A 479 -35.91 10.84 31.90
N LYS A 480 -35.88 10.20 33.07
CA LYS A 480 -34.84 9.26 33.53
C LYS A 480 -34.95 7.93 32.75
N PRO A 481 -33.88 7.42 32.10
CA PRO A 481 -33.94 6.10 31.46
C PRO A 481 -34.06 4.99 32.51
N ALA A 482 -35.00 4.07 32.29
CA ALA A 482 -35.24 2.92 33.16
C ALA A 482 -34.26 1.79 32.85
N ALA A 483 -33.71 1.16 33.88
CA ALA A 483 -32.80 0.02 33.74
C ALA A 483 -33.56 -1.21 33.22
N THR A 484 -33.17 -1.71 32.04
CA THR A 484 -33.70 -2.95 31.49
C THR A 484 -33.09 -4.15 32.21
N LYS A 485 -33.94 -5.00 32.77
CA LYS A 485 -33.56 -6.19 33.53
C LYS A 485 -33.19 -7.34 32.58
N PRO A 486 -32.01 -7.99 32.69
CA PRO A 486 -31.64 -9.09 31.81
C PRO A 486 -32.50 -10.34 32.06
N ALA A 487 -32.82 -11.06 30.98
CA ALA A 487 -33.57 -12.31 31.01
C ALA A 487 -32.69 -13.49 31.49
N PRO A 488 -33.26 -14.53 32.12
CA PRO A 488 -32.49 -15.63 32.69
C PRO A 488 -31.94 -16.59 31.61
N ALA A 489 -30.70 -17.05 31.82
CA ALA A 489 -29.99 -17.93 30.90
C ALA A 489 -30.64 -19.33 30.78
N THR A 490 -30.85 -19.78 29.54
CA THR A 490 -31.25 -21.15 29.22
C THR A 490 -30.04 -22.07 29.17
N LYS A 491 -30.12 -23.26 29.77
CA LYS A 491 -29.03 -24.24 29.81
C LYS A 491 -28.75 -24.82 28.42
N PRO A 492 -27.48 -25.07 28.03
CA PRO A 492 -27.16 -25.80 26.81
C PRO A 492 -27.57 -27.29 26.94
N ALA A 493 -28.09 -27.84 25.83
CA ALA A 493 -28.49 -29.23 25.74
C ALA A 493 -27.30 -30.18 25.56
N VAL A 494 -27.46 -31.42 26.02
CA VAL A 494 -26.44 -32.48 25.94
C VAL A 494 -26.24 -32.92 24.49
N ALA A 495 -25.01 -32.84 23.99
CA ALA A 495 -24.64 -33.34 22.67
C ALA A 495 -24.62 -34.88 22.65
N THR A 496 -25.38 -35.47 21.73
CA THR A 496 -25.41 -36.92 21.50
C THR A 496 -24.26 -37.39 20.62
N LYS A 497 -23.71 -38.55 21.02
CA LYS A 497 -22.58 -39.27 20.42
C LYS A 497 -22.82 -39.63 18.93
N PRO A 498 -21.88 -39.35 18.01
CA PRO A 498 -21.89 -39.91 16.66
C PRO A 498 -21.63 -41.42 16.68
N ALA A 499 -22.39 -42.17 15.87
CA ALA A 499 -22.17 -43.60 15.65
C ALA A 499 -21.05 -43.85 14.63
N ALA A 500 -20.31 -44.95 14.79
CA ALA A 500 -19.30 -45.37 13.84
C ALA A 500 -19.94 -46.01 12.59
N PRO A 501 -19.43 -45.75 11.37
CA PRO A 501 -19.76 -46.56 10.21
C PRO A 501 -19.05 -47.92 10.31
N ALA A 502 -19.81 -48.99 10.09
CA ALA A 502 -19.24 -50.33 9.92
C ALA A 502 -18.41 -50.38 8.62
N GLY A 503 -17.32 -51.13 8.64
CA GLY A 503 -16.58 -51.44 7.41
C GLY A 503 -17.23 -52.60 6.67
N ASP A 504 -16.97 -52.70 5.36
CA ASP A 504 -17.20 -53.95 4.66
C ASP A 504 -16.14 -54.29 3.60
N THR A 505 -15.96 -55.60 3.52
CA THR A 505 -15.16 -56.50 2.69
C THR A 505 -14.46 -56.05 1.38
N ARG A 506 -13.21 -56.51 1.29
CA ARG A 506 -12.35 -56.60 0.09
C ARG A 506 -12.55 -57.96 -0.62
N PRO A 507 -12.59 -58.02 -1.96
CA PRO A 507 -12.20 -59.21 -2.72
C PRO A 507 -10.75 -59.11 -3.25
N ALA A 508 -10.14 -60.27 -3.54
CA ALA A 508 -8.73 -60.41 -3.91
C ALA A 508 -8.51 -60.85 -5.37
N SER A 509 -7.23 -61.01 -5.76
CA SER A 509 -6.69 -61.49 -7.05
C SER A 509 -6.76 -60.47 -8.21
N HIS A 510 -5.71 -60.25 -9.01
CA HIS A 510 -4.74 -61.22 -9.54
C HIS A 510 -3.28 -60.73 -9.58
N THR A 511 -2.35 -61.69 -9.53
CA THR A 511 -0.90 -61.48 -9.66
C THR A 511 -0.47 -61.62 -11.12
N THR A 512 0.32 -60.68 -11.65
CA THR A 512 1.20 -60.92 -12.81
C THR A 512 2.44 -60.03 -12.68
N LYS A 513 3.61 -60.60 -12.97
CA LYS A 513 4.93 -60.02 -12.71
C LYS A 513 5.67 -59.75 -14.03
N PRO A 514 6.02 -58.49 -14.35
CA PRO A 514 7.06 -58.18 -15.34
C PRO A 514 8.47 -58.15 -14.71
N ALA A 515 9.47 -58.10 -15.60
CA ALA A 515 10.91 -58.10 -15.28
C ALA A 515 11.41 -56.74 -14.72
N PRO A 516 12.63 -56.65 -14.15
CA PRO A 516 13.07 -55.45 -13.43
C PRO A 516 13.42 -54.31 -14.40
N ALA A 517 12.77 -53.16 -14.21
CA ALA A 517 13.16 -51.90 -14.83
C ALA A 517 14.22 -51.18 -13.98
N GLU A 518 14.99 -50.30 -14.64
CA GLU A 518 16.15 -49.62 -14.07
C GLU A 518 15.81 -48.72 -12.87
N LYS A 519 16.77 -48.54 -11.97
CA LYS A 519 16.65 -47.57 -10.86
C LYS A 519 16.60 -46.14 -11.41
N PRO A 520 15.55 -45.35 -11.14
CA PRO A 520 15.61 -43.91 -11.34
C PRO A 520 16.58 -43.28 -10.34
N ALA A 521 17.34 -42.28 -10.78
CA ALA A 521 18.06 -41.40 -9.86
C ALA A 521 17.06 -40.47 -9.17
N GLY A 522 17.14 -40.31 -7.84
CA GLY A 522 16.32 -39.30 -7.14
C GLY A 522 15.75 -39.64 -5.76
N ASP A 523 16.26 -40.63 -5.02
CA ASP A 523 16.01 -40.69 -3.56
C ASP A 523 16.85 -39.62 -2.85
N GLN A 524 16.42 -38.36 -2.92
CA GLN A 524 16.78 -37.36 -1.90
C GLN A 524 15.61 -37.24 -0.92
N PRO A 525 15.86 -37.28 0.40
CA PRO A 525 14.82 -37.12 1.39
C PRO A 525 14.26 -35.69 1.30
N CYS A 526 12.97 -35.58 1.05
CA CYS A 526 12.29 -34.29 1.06
C CYS A 526 12.21 -33.74 2.49
N GLU A 527 12.93 -32.67 2.78
CA GLU A 527 13.02 -32.10 4.13
C GLU A 527 11.76 -31.33 4.53
N LEU A 528 11.00 -30.79 3.57
CA LEU A 528 9.80 -30.01 3.83
C LEU A 528 8.63 -30.37 2.89
N TRP A 529 7.54 -30.85 3.49
CA TRP A 529 6.28 -31.11 2.80
C TRP A 529 5.26 -30.03 3.10
N VAL A 530 4.68 -29.43 2.06
CA VAL A 530 3.56 -28.49 2.18
C VAL A 530 2.28 -29.12 1.61
N THR A 531 1.22 -29.12 2.42
CA THR A 531 -0.14 -29.53 2.01
C THR A 531 -0.96 -28.31 1.62
N SER A 532 -1.54 -28.34 0.41
CA SER A 532 -2.53 -27.37 -0.06
C SER A 532 -3.76 -28.13 -0.56
N GLY A 533 -4.80 -28.20 0.28
CA GLY A 533 -5.90 -29.14 0.09
C GLY A 533 -5.40 -30.59 0.07
N ASP A 534 -5.94 -31.41 -0.83
CA ASP A 534 -5.58 -32.83 -0.97
C ASP A 534 -4.20 -33.07 -1.62
N LYS A 535 -3.46 -32.02 -1.99
CA LYS A 535 -2.15 -32.12 -2.65
C LYS A 535 -1.00 -31.87 -1.68
N ARG A 536 -0.06 -32.81 -1.65
CA ARG A 536 1.26 -32.65 -1.03
C ARG A 536 2.28 -32.26 -2.08
N VAL A 537 3.00 -31.17 -1.84
CA VAL A 537 4.14 -30.73 -2.64
C VAL A 537 5.39 -30.87 -1.76
N CYS A 538 6.42 -31.50 -2.32
CA CYS A 538 7.76 -31.49 -1.77
C CYS A 538 8.45 -30.17 -2.19
N LEU A 539 9.06 -29.47 -1.24
CA LEU A 539 9.88 -28.27 -1.48
C LEU A 539 11.39 -28.62 -1.51
#